data_AF-A0A914FWA4-F1
#
_entry.id   AF-A0A914FWA4-F1
#
_cell.length_a   1.000
_cell.length_b   1.000
_cell.length_c   1.000
_cell.angle_alpha   90.00
_cell.angle_beta   90.00
_cell.angle_gamma   90.00
#
_symmetry.space_group_name_H-M   'P 1'
#
loop_
_entity.id
_entity.type
_entity.pdbx_description
1 polymer ?
#
loop_
_entity_poly.entity_id
_entity_poly.type
_entity_poly.pdbx_seq_one_letter_code
_entity_poly.pdbx_strand_id
1 'polypeptide(L)'
;SPAADPSFVGLSSNHLEDPQKFGKTWFHQKSKQEVIDKDLLTDYVEQLLEQQIRNVKIVAYLRDGVSEGQYSSVIDNETESIKEAGKRLNIEIKIVAFIVTKNTNTRHFVNRRITDSVPAGSLINFGVRHGYCQWFMVPHQSYVGTKKSIMITKLYDEINMGLTEAQKFIYDLCFMNQITNHSTSLPAPLIQADKIAHRAQSIYNFLKRNTRNEIPASSNELDDKILKEMLELINGDKL
;
A
#
# COMPACT_ATOMS: atom_id res chain seq x y z
N SER A 1 2.25 21.91 -23.94
CA SER A 1 2.15 20.44 -23.77
C SER A 1 0.80 20.09 -23.19
N PRO A 2 0.19 18.94 -23.55
CA PRO A 2 -0.97 18.44 -22.81
C PRO A 2 -0.59 18.26 -21.34
N ALA A 3 -1.56 18.48 -20.43
CA ALA A 3 -1.38 18.26 -19.01
C ALA A 3 -0.95 16.79 -18.77
N ALA A 4 0.02 16.58 -17.87
CA ALA A 4 0.52 15.25 -17.56
C ALA A 4 -0.52 14.47 -16.73
N ASP A 5 -0.69 13.19 -17.04
CA ASP A 5 -1.67 12.35 -16.34
C ASP A 5 -1.33 12.22 -14.84
N PRO A 6 -2.33 12.28 -13.95
CA PRO A 6 -2.10 12.24 -12.52
C PRO A 6 -1.58 10.88 -12.06
N SER A 7 -0.94 10.86 -10.89
CA SER A 7 -0.61 9.63 -10.18
C SER A 7 -1.80 9.22 -9.32
N PHE A 8 -2.12 7.92 -9.26
CA PHE A 8 -3.19 7.38 -8.42
C PHE A 8 -2.61 6.69 -7.18
N VAL A 9 -3.15 7.01 -6.01
CA VAL A 9 -2.76 6.42 -4.72
C VAL A 9 -3.92 5.57 -4.23
N GLY A 10 -3.63 4.32 -3.89
CA GLY A 10 -4.59 3.41 -3.27
C GLY A 10 -4.24 3.21 -1.80
N LEU A 11 -5.23 3.26 -0.94
CA LEU A 11 -5.11 2.93 0.48
C LEU A 11 -5.99 1.73 0.80
N SER A 12 -5.50 0.88 1.69
CA SER A 12 -6.27 -0.24 2.21
C SER A 12 -5.90 -0.54 3.65
N SER A 13 -6.90 -0.87 4.46
CA SER A 13 -6.78 -1.12 5.88
C SER A 13 -7.80 -2.15 6.35
N ASN A 14 -7.43 -2.93 7.36
CA ASN A 14 -8.30 -3.94 7.99
C ASN A 14 -8.98 -3.40 9.27
N HIS A 15 -9.44 -2.15 9.22
CA HIS A 15 -10.09 -1.43 10.34
C HIS A 15 -11.55 -1.84 10.59
N LEU A 16 -12.09 -2.70 9.73
CA LEU A 16 -13.47 -3.19 9.80
C LEU A 16 -13.65 -4.22 10.94
N GLU A 17 -14.89 -4.57 11.24
CA GLU A 17 -15.24 -5.53 12.29
C GLU A 17 -14.55 -6.88 12.08
N ASP A 18 -14.60 -7.42 10.87
CA ASP A 18 -13.87 -8.61 10.46
C ASP A 18 -12.45 -8.20 10.02
N PRO A 19 -11.39 -8.65 10.73
CA PRO A 19 -10.02 -8.23 10.46
C PRO A 19 -9.46 -8.86 9.18
N GLN A 20 -10.18 -9.80 8.57
CA GLN A 20 -9.85 -10.33 7.26
C GLN A 20 -10.40 -9.43 6.15
N LYS A 21 -11.37 -8.55 6.43
CA LYS A 21 -11.93 -7.58 5.47
C LYS A 21 -11.12 -6.30 5.43
N PHE A 22 -10.95 -5.80 4.21
CA PHE A 22 -10.18 -4.61 3.92
C PHE A 22 -11.09 -3.49 3.42
N GLY A 23 -11.19 -2.42 4.19
CA GLY A 23 -11.64 -1.13 3.68
C GLY A 23 -10.60 -0.58 2.71
N LYS A 24 -11.08 0.12 1.67
CA LYS A 24 -10.26 0.60 0.56
C LYS A 24 -10.74 1.97 0.15
N THR A 25 -9.80 2.86 -0.12
CA THR A 25 -10.07 4.17 -0.73
C THR A 25 -8.93 4.51 -1.69
N TRP A 26 -9.12 5.53 -2.52
CA TRP A 26 -8.11 6.00 -3.44
C TRP A 26 -8.29 7.49 -3.70
N PHE A 27 -7.21 8.14 -4.11
CA PHE A 27 -7.20 9.52 -4.58
C PHE A 27 -6.14 9.69 -5.67
N HIS A 28 -6.12 10.87 -6.28
CA HIS A 28 -5.10 11.22 -7.25
C HIS A 28 -4.22 12.36 -6.73
N GLN A 29 -2.98 12.39 -7.18
CA GLN A 29 -2.01 13.44 -6.88
C GLN A 29 -1.27 13.86 -8.14
N LYS A 30 -0.34 14.82 -8.02
CA LYS A 30 0.39 15.35 -9.16
C LYS A 30 1.13 14.23 -9.91
N SER A 31 1.25 14.39 -11.23
CA SER A 31 1.90 13.43 -12.10
C SER A 31 3.31 13.09 -11.62
N LYS A 32 3.64 11.79 -11.60
CA LYS A 32 4.96 11.25 -11.22
C LYS A 32 5.42 11.62 -9.80
N GLN A 33 4.49 12.06 -8.95
CA GLN A 33 4.76 12.23 -7.54
C GLN A 33 4.73 10.85 -6.87
N GLU A 34 5.87 10.40 -6.32
CA GLU A 34 5.99 9.11 -5.63
C GLU A 34 5.67 9.21 -4.14
N VAL A 35 6.12 10.28 -3.46
CA VAL A 35 5.75 10.57 -2.06
C VAL A 35 4.30 11.02 -2.01
N ILE A 36 3.52 10.42 -1.11
CA ILE A 36 2.10 10.76 -1.00
C ILE A 36 1.96 12.18 -0.43
N ASP A 37 1.07 12.97 -1.01
CA ASP A 37 0.75 14.30 -0.52
C ASP A 37 0.25 14.25 0.94
N LYS A 38 0.76 15.15 1.78
CA LYS A 38 0.54 15.12 3.24
C LYS A 38 -0.94 15.35 3.58
N ASP A 39 -1.56 16.33 2.95
CA ASP A 39 -2.93 16.73 3.30
C ASP A 39 -3.91 15.67 2.79
N LEU A 40 -3.74 15.22 1.55
CA LEU A 40 -4.54 14.13 1.00
C LEU A 40 -4.40 12.83 1.81
N LEU A 41 -3.17 12.46 2.23
CA LEU A 41 -3.02 11.27 3.06
C LEU A 41 -3.73 11.43 4.40
N THR A 42 -3.65 12.59 5.02
CA THR A 42 -4.31 12.87 6.31
C THR A 42 -5.81 12.71 6.19
N ASP A 43 -6.42 13.38 5.21
CA ASP A 43 -7.87 13.38 5.02
C ASP A 43 -8.41 11.98 4.71
N TYR A 44 -7.71 11.22 3.86
CA TYR A 44 -8.16 9.87 3.49
C TYR A 44 -7.89 8.82 4.58
N VAL A 45 -6.84 8.99 5.39
CA VAL A 45 -6.64 8.15 6.59
C VAL A 45 -7.69 8.47 7.65
N GLU A 46 -8.04 9.73 7.84
CA GLU A 46 -9.11 10.16 8.74
C GLU A 46 -10.43 9.49 8.36
N GLN A 47 -10.83 9.52 7.08
CA GLN A 47 -12.03 8.82 6.58
C GLN A 47 -12.00 7.31 6.85
N LEU A 48 -10.84 6.65 6.71
CA LEU A 48 -10.71 5.22 7.02
C LEU A 48 -10.86 4.98 8.54
N LEU A 49 -10.29 5.84 9.36
CA LEU A 49 -10.38 5.75 10.81
C LEU A 49 -11.80 6.07 11.32
N GLU A 50 -12.56 6.96 10.70
CA GLU A 50 -13.96 7.23 11.07
C GLU A 50 -14.84 5.97 10.93
N GLN A 51 -14.52 5.12 9.96
CA GLN A 51 -15.19 3.83 9.75
C GLN A 51 -14.70 2.73 10.70
N GLN A 52 -13.75 3.03 11.60
CA GLN A 52 -13.21 2.01 12.49
C GLN A 52 -14.31 1.51 13.43
N ILE A 53 -14.38 0.18 13.54
CA ILE A 53 -15.24 -0.48 14.52
C ILE A 53 -14.41 -0.85 15.77
N ARG A 54 -13.09 -0.78 15.65
CA ARG A 54 -12.10 -1.18 16.67
C ARG A 54 -11.36 0.05 17.15
N ASN A 55 -11.02 0.10 18.44
CA ASN A 55 -10.16 1.15 19.00
C ASN A 55 -8.72 1.00 18.47
N VAL A 56 -8.40 1.68 17.37
CA VAL A 56 -7.09 1.61 16.71
C VAL A 56 -6.05 2.34 17.57
N LYS A 57 -5.06 1.59 18.08
CA LYS A 57 -3.94 2.15 18.86
C LYS A 57 -2.59 2.05 18.15
N ILE A 58 -2.47 1.09 17.23
CA ILE A 58 -1.24 0.79 16.52
C ILE A 58 -1.59 0.68 15.03
N VAL A 59 -0.86 1.42 14.20
CA VAL A 59 -0.93 1.31 12.74
C VAL A 59 0.38 0.71 12.23
N ALA A 60 0.27 -0.46 11.60
CA ALA A 60 1.34 -1.02 10.80
C ALA A 60 1.21 -0.50 9.37
N TYR A 61 2.04 0.49 9.02
CA TYR A 61 2.01 1.14 7.72
C TYR A 61 2.90 0.40 6.73
N LEU A 62 2.29 -0.23 5.71
CA LEU A 62 3.01 -0.91 4.64
C LEU A 62 2.99 -0.04 3.39
N ARG A 63 4.17 0.31 2.88
CA ARG A 63 4.35 1.25 1.78
C ARG A 63 5.15 0.64 0.64
N ASP A 64 4.57 0.62 -0.56
CA ASP A 64 5.24 0.23 -1.81
C ASP A 64 5.31 1.41 -2.77
N GLY A 65 6.32 1.45 -3.64
CA GLY A 65 6.47 2.49 -4.67
C GLY A 65 7.35 3.68 -4.27
N VAL A 66 8.30 3.49 -3.35
CA VAL A 66 9.32 4.49 -3.01
C VAL A 66 10.73 3.91 -3.08
N SER A 67 11.67 4.77 -3.45
CA SER A 67 13.11 4.49 -3.46
C SER A 67 13.76 4.88 -2.12
N GLU A 68 15.00 4.40 -1.87
CA GLU A 68 15.74 4.73 -0.64
C GLU A 68 15.91 6.25 -0.44
N GLY A 69 16.01 7.02 -1.53
CA GLY A 69 16.14 8.48 -1.47
C GLY A 69 14.91 9.22 -0.95
N GLN A 70 13.77 8.54 -0.81
CA GLN A 70 12.51 9.11 -0.33
C GLN A 70 12.14 8.65 1.08
N TYR A 71 12.98 7.82 1.71
CA TYR A 71 12.71 7.25 3.02
C TYR A 71 12.50 8.32 4.09
N SER A 72 13.29 9.39 4.08
CA SER A 72 13.09 10.52 4.99
C SER A 72 11.72 11.18 4.77
N SER A 73 11.31 11.40 3.52
CA SER A 73 10.00 11.99 3.22
C SER A 73 8.84 11.10 3.67
N VAL A 74 8.97 9.77 3.61
CA VAL A 74 7.95 8.86 4.14
C VAL A 74 7.87 8.97 5.67
N ILE A 75 9.01 9.03 6.35
CA ILE A 75 9.05 9.21 7.81
C ILE A 75 8.43 10.56 8.18
N ASP A 76 8.95 11.65 7.62
CA ASP A 76 8.62 13.00 8.04
C ASP A 76 7.20 13.41 7.64
N ASN A 77 6.73 13.00 6.45
CA ASN A 77 5.42 13.40 5.94
C ASN A 77 4.37 12.32 6.15
N GLU A 78 4.58 11.12 5.60
CA GLU A 78 3.51 10.10 5.54
C GLU A 78 3.16 9.55 6.93
N THR A 79 4.16 9.32 7.81
CA THR A 79 3.87 8.88 9.19
C THR A 79 3.26 10.01 10.04
N GLU A 80 3.63 11.26 9.78
CA GLU A 80 3.02 12.40 10.46
C GLU A 80 1.55 12.56 10.05
N SER A 81 1.21 12.43 8.76
CA SER A 81 -0.17 12.45 8.28
C SER A 81 -1.05 11.42 8.98
N ILE A 82 -0.56 10.18 9.16
CA ILE A 82 -1.32 9.13 9.84
C ILE A 82 -1.59 9.49 11.30
N LYS A 83 -0.58 10.07 11.98
CA LYS A 83 -0.75 10.55 13.36
C LYS A 83 -1.69 11.75 13.45
N GLU A 84 -1.61 12.68 12.50
CA GLU A 84 -2.47 13.84 12.43
C GLU A 84 -3.93 13.43 12.24
N ALA A 85 -4.20 12.49 11.34
CA ALA A 85 -5.53 11.91 11.15
C ALA A 85 -6.07 11.29 12.46
N GLY A 86 -5.23 10.54 13.18
CA GLY A 86 -5.57 10.04 14.51
C GLY A 86 -5.91 11.15 15.50
N LYS A 87 -5.08 12.21 15.56
CA LYS A 87 -5.28 13.37 16.46
C LYS A 87 -6.59 14.08 16.18
N ARG A 88 -6.98 14.28 14.91
CA ARG A 88 -8.26 14.91 14.53
C ARG A 88 -9.46 14.16 15.10
N LEU A 89 -9.34 12.84 15.23
CA LEU A 89 -10.35 11.96 15.83
C LEU A 89 -10.15 11.70 17.34
N ASN A 90 -9.23 12.41 18.00
CA ASN A 90 -8.83 12.18 19.39
C ASN A 90 -8.30 10.76 19.68
N ILE A 91 -7.56 10.19 18.73
CA ILE A 91 -6.97 8.85 18.82
C ILE A 91 -5.45 8.96 18.82
N GLU A 92 -4.83 8.43 19.87
CA GLU A 92 -3.38 8.33 19.95
C GLU A 92 -2.89 7.08 19.21
N ILE A 93 -2.24 7.29 18.07
CA ILE A 93 -1.73 6.22 17.20
C ILE A 93 -0.22 6.10 17.35
N LYS A 94 0.24 4.87 17.63
CA LYS A 94 1.64 4.47 17.45
C LYS A 94 1.84 3.83 16.09
N ILE A 95 2.96 4.10 15.43
CA ILE A 95 3.25 3.61 14.08
C ILE A 95 4.45 2.68 14.06
N VAL A 96 4.32 1.63 13.25
CA VAL A 96 5.45 0.88 12.70
C VAL A 96 5.34 0.92 11.18
N ALA A 97 6.35 1.43 10.49
CA ALA A 97 6.36 1.63 9.05
C ALA A 97 7.34 0.67 8.36
N PHE A 98 6.86 0.03 7.31
CA PHE A 98 7.61 -0.89 6.46
C PHE A 98 7.56 -0.43 5.02
N ILE A 99 8.73 -0.24 4.40
CA ILE A 99 8.81 -0.16 2.94
C ILE A 99 8.88 -1.58 2.39
N VAL A 100 8.01 -1.91 1.44
CA VAL A 100 7.98 -3.20 0.76
C VAL A 100 8.28 -2.97 -0.72
N THR A 101 9.47 -3.34 -1.17
CA THR A 101 9.88 -3.21 -2.57
C THR A 101 9.64 -4.53 -3.32
N LYS A 102 8.66 -4.53 -4.23
CA LYS A 102 8.22 -5.74 -4.96
C LYS A 102 9.01 -6.09 -6.22
N ASN A 103 9.70 -5.11 -6.82
CA ASN A 103 10.43 -5.24 -8.07
C ASN A 103 11.94 -5.14 -7.86
N THR A 104 12.50 -6.07 -7.09
CA THR A 104 13.95 -6.13 -6.92
C THR A 104 14.58 -6.83 -8.13
N ASN A 105 15.78 -6.39 -8.54
CA ASN A 105 16.61 -7.13 -9.49
C ASN A 105 17.34 -8.32 -8.84
N THR A 106 17.04 -8.61 -7.57
CA THR A 106 17.68 -9.68 -6.80
C THR A 106 16.91 -10.98 -7.00
N ARG A 107 17.62 -12.08 -7.25
CA ARG A 107 17.07 -13.44 -7.31
C ARG A 107 17.90 -14.35 -6.42
N HIS A 108 17.25 -15.25 -5.72
CA HIS A 108 17.89 -16.14 -4.75
C HIS A 108 17.71 -17.60 -5.17
N PHE A 109 18.81 -18.34 -5.15
CA PHE A 109 18.88 -19.72 -5.61
C PHE A 109 19.55 -20.60 -4.55
N VAL A 110 19.08 -21.83 -4.43
CA VAL A 110 19.68 -22.85 -3.57
C VAL A 110 20.91 -23.44 -4.28
N ASN A 111 21.99 -23.70 -3.53
CA ASN A 111 23.18 -24.41 -4.03
C ASN A 111 23.81 -23.84 -5.32
N ARG A 112 23.63 -22.54 -5.59
CA ARG A 112 24.07 -21.86 -6.84
C ARG A 112 23.50 -22.47 -8.12
N ARG A 113 22.46 -23.29 -8.04
CA ARG A 113 21.76 -23.85 -9.19
C ARG A 113 20.64 -22.90 -9.61
N ILE A 114 20.75 -22.32 -10.80
CA ILE A 114 19.80 -21.34 -11.34
C ILE A 114 18.38 -21.92 -11.47
N THR A 115 18.25 -23.25 -11.53
CA THR A 115 16.96 -23.94 -11.58
C THR A 115 16.23 -23.97 -10.24
N ASP A 116 16.95 -23.85 -9.13
CA ASP A 116 16.43 -24.18 -7.81
C ASP A 116 16.17 -22.89 -7.03
N SER A 117 14.99 -22.30 -7.25
CA SER A 117 14.53 -21.16 -6.46
C SER A 117 14.44 -21.55 -4.99
N VAL A 118 14.76 -20.61 -4.10
CA VAL A 118 14.61 -20.80 -2.65
C VAL A 118 13.18 -21.23 -2.26
N PRO A 119 13.00 -22.01 -1.17
CA PRO A 119 11.67 -22.38 -0.67
C PRO A 119 10.80 -21.16 -0.34
N ALA A 120 9.47 -21.32 -0.43
CA ALA A 120 8.55 -20.31 0.10
C ALA A 120 8.74 -20.17 1.62
N GLY A 121 8.57 -18.97 2.15
CA GLY A 121 8.88 -18.62 3.55
C GLY A 121 10.35 -18.32 3.83
N SER A 122 11.23 -18.37 2.82
CA SER A 122 12.66 -18.07 3.03
C SER A 122 12.87 -16.60 3.38
N LEU A 123 13.60 -16.36 4.47
CA LEU A 123 14.14 -15.05 4.87
C LEU A 123 15.63 -15.01 4.51
N ILE A 124 16.07 -13.95 3.83
CA ILE A 124 17.39 -13.90 3.20
C ILE A 124 18.04 -12.53 3.45
N ASN A 125 19.36 -12.51 3.63
CA ASN A 125 20.19 -11.30 3.76
C ASN A 125 19.57 -10.27 4.71
N PHE A 126 19.33 -10.67 5.95
CA PHE A 126 18.81 -9.78 6.99
C PHE A 126 19.97 -9.04 7.69
N GLY A 127 19.80 -7.74 7.92
CA GLY A 127 20.83 -6.92 8.57
C GLY A 127 20.49 -5.43 8.54
N VAL A 128 21.40 -4.62 9.07
CA VAL A 128 21.30 -3.15 8.96
C VAL A 128 21.98 -2.70 7.68
N ARG A 129 21.25 -1.99 6.81
CA ARG A 129 21.77 -1.42 5.56
C ARG A 129 21.30 0.03 5.45
N HIS A 130 22.23 0.94 5.19
CA HIS A 130 21.96 2.39 5.17
C HIS A 130 21.25 2.89 6.45
N GLY A 131 21.55 2.29 7.61
CA GLY A 131 20.93 2.65 8.89
C GLY A 131 19.57 2.00 9.18
N TYR A 132 18.99 1.27 8.23
CA TYR A 132 17.68 0.63 8.40
C TYR A 132 17.80 -0.89 8.48
N CYS A 133 16.90 -1.52 9.24
CA CYS A 133 16.83 -2.97 9.27
C CYS A 133 16.12 -3.47 8.00
N GLN A 134 16.84 -4.24 7.18
CA GLN A 134 16.35 -4.76 5.91
C GLN A 134 16.45 -6.27 5.85
N TRP A 135 15.52 -6.91 5.15
CA TRP A 135 15.59 -8.33 4.79
C TRP A 135 14.88 -8.60 3.48
N PHE A 136 15.28 -9.68 2.80
CA PHE A 136 14.54 -10.24 1.68
C PHE A 136 13.63 -11.37 2.17
N MET A 137 12.47 -11.48 1.55
CA MET A 137 11.52 -12.56 1.81
C MET A 137 10.99 -13.14 0.50
N VAL A 138 10.83 -14.46 0.45
CA VAL A 138 10.11 -15.16 -0.63
C VAL A 138 8.83 -15.75 -0.04
N PRO A 139 7.72 -15.00 0.01
CA PRO A 139 6.54 -15.43 0.77
C PRO A 139 5.71 -16.51 0.07
N HIS A 140 5.82 -16.64 -1.25
CA HIS A 140 4.92 -17.45 -2.07
C HIS A 140 5.63 -18.62 -2.76
N GLN A 141 4.82 -19.61 -3.10
CA GLN A 141 5.22 -20.66 -4.02
C GLN A 141 5.00 -20.15 -5.47
N SER A 142 5.97 -20.38 -6.35
CA SER A 142 5.80 -20.21 -7.80
C SER A 142 5.97 -21.58 -8.45
N TYR A 143 5.04 -21.94 -9.33
CA TYR A 143 5.07 -23.21 -10.06
C TYR A 143 5.91 -23.15 -11.34
N VAL A 144 6.11 -21.94 -11.87
CA VAL A 144 6.86 -21.71 -13.12
C VAL A 144 7.81 -20.53 -12.93
N GLY A 145 9.05 -20.69 -13.42
CA GLY A 145 10.08 -19.64 -13.42
C GLY A 145 10.75 -19.41 -12.07
N THR A 146 11.55 -18.34 -12.00
CA THR A 146 12.27 -17.97 -10.76
C THR A 146 11.36 -17.18 -9.83
N LYS A 147 11.31 -17.58 -8.55
CA LYS A 147 10.53 -16.88 -7.53
C LYS A 147 11.04 -15.44 -7.33
N LYS A 148 10.12 -14.47 -7.32
CA LYS A 148 10.43 -13.08 -6.98
C LYS A 148 10.51 -12.92 -5.45
N SER A 149 11.60 -12.38 -4.95
CA SER A 149 11.69 -11.90 -3.56
C SER A 149 11.19 -10.47 -3.46
N ILE A 150 10.63 -10.16 -2.30
CA ILE A 150 10.36 -8.80 -1.87
C ILE A 150 11.45 -8.36 -0.89
N MET A 151 11.86 -7.11 -0.95
CA MET A 151 12.74 -6.50 0.05
C MET A 151 11.89 -5.69 1.00
N ILE A 152 12.07 -5.91 2.30
CA ILE A 152 11.39 -5.18 3.35
C ILE A 152 12.42 -4.33 4.07
N THR A 153 12.10 -3.07 4.29
CA THR A 153 12.85 -2.15 5.15
C THR A 153 11.95 -1.74 6.31
N LYS A 154 12.34 -2.05 7.56
CA LYS A 154 11.71 -1.45 8.74
C LYS A 154 12.22 -0.02 8.87
N LEU A 155 11.35 0.93 8.55
CA LEU A 155 11.70 2.33 8.34
C LEU A 155 11.53 3.17 9.60
N TYR A 156 10.43 2.96 10.32
CA TYR A 156 10.06 3.69 11.54
C TYR A 156 9.34 2.75 12.50
N ASP A 157 9.57 2.88 13.81
CA ASP A 157 9.01 1.96 14.80
C ASP A 157 8.93 2.58 16.21
N GLU A 158 7.71 2.86 16.66
CA GLU A 158 7.43 3.43 17.99
C GLU A 158 7.09 2.39 19.05
N ILE A 159 6.87 1.15 18.62
CA ILE A 159 6.49 0.05 19.51
C ILE A 159 7.66 -0.87 19.82
N ASN A 160 8.83 -0.62 19.20
CA ASN A 160 10.03 -1.42 19.30
C ASN A 160 9.78 -2.89 18.91
N MET A 161 9.05 -3.09 17.82
CA MET A 161 8.75 -4.42 17.26
C MET A 161 10.05 -5.17 16.96
N GLY A 162 10.20 -6.36 17.55
CA GLY A 162 11.38 -7.19 17.37
C GLY A 162 11.53 -7.65 15.90
N LEU A 163 12.75 -7.88 15.44
CA LEU A 163 12.98 -8.29 14.03
C LEU A 163 12.23 -9.57 13.67
N THR A 164 12.29 -10.60 14.51
CA THR A 164 11.58 -11.86 14.27
C THR A 164 10.07 -11.67 14.26
N GLU A 165 9.56 -10.78 15.09
CA GLU A 165 8.13 -10.43 15.13
C GLU A 165 7.72 -9.70 13.85
N ALA A 166 8.49 -8.70 13.42
CA ALA A 166 8.26 -7.99 12.17
C ALA A 166 8.29 -8.92 10.94
N GLN A 167 9.25 -9.84 10.89
CA GLN A 167 9.36 -10.84 9.82
C GLN A 167 8.13 -11.75 9.77
N LYS A 168 7.70 -12.28 10.92
CA LYS A 168 6.49 -13.10 11.03
C LYS A 168 5.24 -12.31 10.66
N PHE A 169 5.09 -11.10 11.20
CA PHE A 169 3.98 -10.22 10.91
C PHE A 169 3.80 -9.98 9.41
N ILE A 170 4.87 -9.58 8.70
CA ILE A 170 4.79 -9.36 7.25
C ILE A 170 4.51 -10.67 6.50
N TYR A 171 5.07 -11.80 6.94
CA TYR A 171 4.81 -13.10 6.34
C TYR A 171 3.35 -13.53 6.51
N ASP A 172 2.77 -13.37 7.69
CA ASP A 172 1.38 -13.71 7.99
C ASP A 172 0.41 -12.88 7.14
N LEU A 173 0.69 -11.60 6.91
CA LEU A 173 -0.10 -10.76 6.00
C LEU A 173 -0.14 -11.29 4.56
N CYS A 174 0.86 -12.08 4.12
CA CYS A 174 0.85 -12.72 2.80
C CYS A 174 -0.17 -13.88 2.70
N PHE A 175 -0.71 -14.37 3.82
CA PHE A 175 -1.78 -15.38 3.84
C PHE A 175 -3.18 -14.78 3.94
N MET A 176 -3.29 -13.46 4.15
CA MET A 176 -4.59 -12.78 4.35
C MET A 176 -5.30 -12.38 3.06
N ASN A 177 -4.84 -12.84 1.88
CA ASN A 177 -5.51 -12.52 0.63
C ASN A 177 -6.80 -13.35 0.47
N GLN A 178 -7.95 -12.67 0.45
CA GLN A 178 -9.29 -13.30 0.43
C GLN A 178 -9.62 -14.10 -0.85
N ILE A 179 -8.80 -14.03 -1.89
CA ILE A 179 -9.08 -14.63 -3.21
C ILE A 179 -8.44 -16.01 -3.36
N THR A 180 -7.39 -16.33 -2.59
CA THR A 180 -6.64 -17.57 -2.74
C THR A 180 -6.35 -18.20 -1.38
N ASN A 181 -6.30 -19.53 -1.36
CA ASN A 181 -5.90 -20.34 -0.20
C ASN A 181 -4.38 -20.56 -0.12
N HIS A 182 -3.59 -19.85 -0.93
CA HIS A 182 -2.14 -19.91 -0.93
C HIS A 182 -1.54 -18.55 -0.56
N SER A 183 -0.32 -18.54 -0.02
CA SER A 183 0.39 -17.30 0.25
C SER A 183 0.67 -16.52 -1.02
N THR A 184 0.49 -15.21 -0.96
CA THR A 184 0.75 -14.30 -2.07
C THR A 184 2.15 -13.73 -2.04
N SER A 185 2.60 -13.21 -3.19
CA SER A 185 3.93 -12.60 -3.33
C SER A 185 4.10 -11.29 -2.55
N LEU A 186 2.99 -10.67 -2.15
CA LEU A 186 2.92 -9.45 -1.38
C LEU A 186 1.95 -9.59 -0.22
N PRO A 187 2.11 -8.82 0.87
CA PRO A 187 1.10 -8.66 1.91
C PRO A 187 -0.27 -8.28 1.33
N ALA A 188 -1.33 -8.86 1.88
CA ALA A 188 -2.71 -8.60 1.43
C ALA A 188 -3.09 -7.10 1.39
N PRO A 189 -2.76 -6.26 2.38
CA PRO A 189 -3.08 -4.83 2.32
C PRO A 189 -2.49 -4.13 1.08
N LEU A 190 -1.25 -4.45 0.72
CA LEU A 190 -0.58 -3.87 -0.45
C LEU A 190 -1.21 -4.33 -1.77
N ILE A 191 -1.62 -5.60 -1.86
CA ILE A 191 -2.35 -6.10 -3.04
C ILE A 191 -3.67 -5.35 -3.23
N GLN A 192 -4.40 -5.09 -2.14
CA GLN A 192 -5.67 -4.37 -2.20
C GLN A 192 -5.47 -2.89 -2.58
N ALA A 193 -4.45 -2.24 -2.00
CA ALA A 193 -4.04 -0.88 -2.34
C ALA A 193 -3.66 -0.75 -3.83
N ASP A 194 -2.83 -1.66 -4.35
CA ASP A 194 -2.47 -1.73 -5.77
C ASP A 194 -3.71 -1.89 -6.66
N LYS A 195 -4.63 -2.78 -6.28
CA LYS A 195 -5.85 -3.06 -7.08
C LYS A 195 -6.77 -1.85 -7.14
N ILE A 196 -6.98 -1.15 -6.02
CA ILE A 196 -7.86 0.02 -6.01
C ILE A 196 -7.23 1.20 -6.79
N ALA A 197 -5.92 1.41 -6.69
CA ALA A 197 -5.19 2.41 -7.48
C ALA A 197 -5.27 2.12 -8.99
N HIS A 198 -5.03 0.87 -9.41
CA HIS A 198 -5.18 0.48 -10.82
C HIS A 198 -6.62 0.59 -11.33
N ARG A 199 -7.60 0.28 -10.48
CA ARG A 199 -9.02 0.47 -10.82
C ARG A 199 -9.32 1.95 -11.04
N ALA A 200 -8.88 2.83 -10.15
CA ALA A 200 -9.02 4.27 -10.30
C ALA A 200 -8.40 4.79 -11.61
N GLN A 201 -7.17 4.36 -11.90
CA GLN A 201 -6.48 4.72 -13.14
C GLN A 201 -7.22 4.23 -14.39
N SER A 202 -7.77 3.02 -14.36
CA SER A 202 -8.55 2.46 -15.47
C SER A 202 -9.84 3.25 -15.71
N ILE A 203 -10.51 3.68 -14.64
CA ILE A 203 -11.71 4.52 -14.72
C ILE A 203 -11.34 5.90 -15.29
N TYR A 204 -10.28 6.54 -14.80
CA TYR A 204 -9.77 7.79 -15.35
C TYR A 204 -9.48 7.69 -16.85
N ASN A 205 -8.77 6.63 -17.27
CA ASN A 205 -8.45 6.40 -18.67
C ASN A 205 -9.69 6.16 -19.54
N PHE A 206 -10.72 5.50 -19.01
CA PHE A 206 -12.00 5.32 -19.68
C PHE A 206 -12.71 6.66 -19.88
N LEU A 207 -12.82 7.47 -18.82
CA LEU A 207 -13.46 8.79 -18.87
C LEU A 207 -12.70 9.73 -19.82
N LYS A 208 -11.37 9.78 -19.74
CA LYS A 208 -10.53 10.59 -20.64
C LYS A 208 -10.73 10.26 -22.12
N ARG A 209 -11.04 9.01 -22.46
CA ARG A 209 -11.32 8.60 -23.85
C ARG A 209 -12.72 8.99 -24.31
N ASN A 210 -13.68 9.02 -23.39
CA ASN A 210 -15.11 9.16 -23.70
C ASN A 210 -15.65 10.59 -23.49
N THR A 211 -15.06 11.35 -22.57
CA THR A 211 -15.41 12.76 -22.32
C THR A 211 -14.52 13.63 -23.19
N ARG A 212 -15.06 14.11 -24.31
CA ARG A 212 -14.28 14.78 -25.37
C ARG A 212 -13.65 16.12 -25.00
N ASN A 213 -14.04 16.77 -23.89
CA ASN A 213 -13.41 17.97 -23.35
C ASN A 213 -13.76 18.13 -21.86
N GLU A 214 -12.79 18.58 -21.06
CA GLU A 214 -12.87 18.94 -19.63
C GLU A 214 -12.77 17.78 -18.60
N ILE A 215 -11.53 17.37 -18.32
CA ILE A 215 -11.16 16.82 -17.02
C ILE A 215 -10.50 17.96 -16.23
N PRO A 216 -11.17 18.56 -15.23
CA PRO A 216 -10.56 19.58 -14.37
C PRO A 216 -9.26 19.09 -13.72
N ALA A 217 -8.29 19.99 -13.58
CA ALA A 217 -6.94 19.70 -13.09
C ALA A 217 -6.81 19.73 -11.56
N SER A 218 -7.87 20.10 -10.83
CA SER A 218 -7.89 20.26 -9.37
C SER A 218 -8.80 19.22 -8.70
N SER A 219 -8.37 18.74 -7.52
CA SER A 219 -9.01 17.70 -6.71
C SER A 219 -10.47 18.02 -6.38
N ASN A 220 -10.77 19.23 -5.90
CA ASN A 220 -12.06 19.47 -5.24
C ASN A 220 -13.28 19.52 -6.18
N GLU A 221 -13.13 19.92 -7.45
CA GLU A 221 -14.26 19.98 -8.41
C GLU A 221 -14.36 18.71 -9.27
N LEU A 222 -13.22 18.04 -9.49
CA LEU A 222 -13.16 16.77 -10.19
C LEU A 222 -13.71 15.65 -9.31
N ASP A 223 -13.36 15.62 -8.02
CA ASP A 223 -13.81 14.61 -7.08
C ASP A 223 -15.32 14.67 -6.86
N ASP A 224 -15.94 15.84 -6.70
CA ASP A 224 -17.40 15.92 -6.48
C ASP A 224 -18.22 15.51 -7.72
N LYS A 225 -17.77 15.86 -8.93
CA LYS A 225 -18.49 15.48 -10.17
C LYS A 225 -18.25 14.02 -10.53
N ILE A 226 -17.00 13.54 -10.41
CA ILE A 226 -16.66 12.13 -10.65
C ILE A 226 -17.29 11.24 -9.59
N LEU A 227 -17.21 11.59 -8.30
CA LEU A 227 -17.80 10.79 -7.21
C LEU A 227 -19.33 10.74 -7.32
N LYS A 228 -19.98 11.82 -7.77
CA LYS A 228 -21.44 11.85 -7.99
C LYS A 228 -21.86 11.01 -9.20
N GLU A 229 -21.17 11.12 -10.34
CA GLU A 229 -21.39 10.23 -11.50
C GLU A 229 -21.06 8.76 -11.16
N MET A 230 -20.04 8.52 -10.32
CA MET A 230 -19.66 7.20 -9.81
C MET A 230 -20.71 6.61 -8.86
N LEU A 231 -21.24 7.39 -7.91
CA LEU A 231 -22.27 6.94 -6.98
C LEU A 231 -23.58 6.67 -7.72
N GLU A 232 -23.90 7.42 -8.77
CA GLU A 232 -25.07 7.14 -9.63
C GLU A 232 -24.91 5.85 -10.44
N LEU A 233 -23.71 5.58 -10.98
CA LEU A 233 -23.40 4.33 -11.68
C LEU A 233 -23.35 3.11 -10.74
N ILE A 234 -22.89 3.28 -9.51
CA ILE A 234 -22.77 2.20 -8.52
C ILE A 234 -24.13 1.92 -7.83
N ASN A 235 -24.95 2.94 -7.56
CA ASN A 235 -26.28 2.79 -6.94
C ASN A 235 -27.39 2.47 -7.95
N GLY A 236 -27.12 2.61 -9.26
CA GLY A 236 -28.00 2.18 -10.34
C GLY A 236 -28.12 0.65 -10.48
N ASP A 237 -27.20 -0.11 -9.89
CA ASP A 237 -27.25 -1.58 -9.80
C ASP A 237 -27.87 -2.06 -8.47
N LYS A 238 -29.00 -1.47 -8.06
CA LYS A 238 -29.94 -2.12 -7.14
C LYS A 238 -30.98 -2.89 -7.96
N LEU A 239 -30.63 -4.13 -8.29
CA LEU A 239 -31.55 -5.25 -8.53
C LEU A 239 -31.14 -6.41 -7.64
#